data_AF-A0A7G8ZNH2-F1
#
_entry.id   AF-A0A7G8ZNH2-F1
#
_cell.length_a   1.000
_cell.length_b   1.000
_cell.length_c   1.000
_cell.angle_alpha   90.00
_cell.angle_beta   90.00
_cell.angle_gamma   90.00
#
_symmetry.space_group_name_H-M   'P 1'
#
loop_
_entity.id
_entity.type
_entity.pdbx_description
1 polymer ?
#
loop_
_entity_poly.entity_id
_entity_poly.type
_entity_poly.pdbx_seq_one_letter_code
_entity_poly.pdbx_strand_id
1 'polypeptide(L)' 'MTLYAGPNFTGPSVTLDADTYNLEAVRFNDRAMSMTVNGRNGWVLCEHASFGGRCQQFDRNVSNLNQWGLGNRVSSARRY' A
#
# COMPACT_ATOMS: atom_id res chain seq x y z
N MET A 1 -1.85 -8.33 -2.32
CA MET A 1 -0.61 -7.54 -2.12
C MET A 1 -0.25 -7.57 -0.65
N THR A 2 1.04 -7.51 -0.30
CA THR A 2 1.45 -7.33 1.09
C THR A 2 2.10 -5.97 1.27
N LEU A 3 1.64 -5.20 2.25
CA LEU A 3 2.23 -3.93 2.68
C LEU A 3 3.13 -4.18 3.89
N TYR A 4 4.27 -3.51 3.94
CA TYR A 4 5.27 -3.63 5.02
C TYR A 4 5.54 -2.28 5.64
N ALA A 5 5.70 -2.24 6.96
CA ALA A 5 5.92 -1.01 7.72
C ALA A 5 7.37 -0.50 7.62
N GLY A 6 8.30 -1.37 7.22
CA GLY A 6 9.68 -1.02 6.91
C GLY A 6 9.95 -0.96 5.40
N PRO A 7 11.05 -0.30 4.99
CA PRO A 7 11.58 -0.43 3.63
C PRO A 7 12.09 -1.87 3.39
N ASN A 8 12.31 -2.22 2.12
CA ASN A 8 12.84 -3.51 1.68
C ASN A 8 12.07 -4.73 2.23
N PHE A 9 10.76 -4.61 2.36
CA PHE A 9 9.83 -5.67 2.78
C PHE A 9 10.10 -6.18 4.22
N THR A 10 10.42 -5.26 5.13
CA THR A 10 10.75 -5.58 6.53
C THR A 10 9.68 -5.09 7.51
N GLY A 11 9.71 -5.64 8.73
CA GLY A 11 8.84 -5.23 9.84
C GLY A 11 7.42 -5.79 9.76
N PRO A 12 6.50 -5.25 10.60
CA PRO A 12 5.09 -5.62 10.58
C PRO A 12 4.50 -5.47 9.18
N SER A 13 3.63 -6.41 8.79
CA SER A 13 3.03 -6.43 7.47
C SER A 13 1.56 -6.83 7.53
N VAL A 14 0.83 -6.42 6.49
CA VAL A 14 -0.55 -6.84 6.26
C VAL A 14 -0.72 -7.26 4.81
N THR A 15 -1.42 -8.37 4.59
CA THR A 15 -1.80 -8.80 3.25
C THR A 15 -3.21 -8.34 2.96
N LEU A 16 -3.37 -7.65 1.82
CA LEU A 16 -4.65 -7.22 1.28
C LEU A 16 -5.02 -8.11 0.09
N ASP A 17 -6.14 -8.79 0.23
CA ASP A 17 -6.72 -9.65 -0.80
C ASP A 17 -7.95 -9.03 -1.46
N ALA A 18 -8.41 -7.87 -1.01
CA ALA A 18 -9.50 -7.12 -1.61
C ALA A 18 -9.26 -5.62 -1.51
N ASP A 19 -10.08 -4.86 -2.21
CA ASP A 19 -10.10 -3.40 -2.10
C ASP A 19 -10.33 -3.00 -0.64
N THR A 20 -9.49 -2.10 -0.16
CA THR A 20 -9.51 -1.61 1.21
C THR A 20 -9.65 -0.10 1.18
N TYR A 21 -10.87 0.36 1.43
CA TYR A 21 -11.25 1.77 1.40
C TYR A 21 -10.58 2.60 2.50
N ASN A 22 -10.26 1.98 3.64
CA ASN A 22 -9.53 2.61 4.74
C ASN A 22 -8.64 1.57 5.45
N LEU A 23 -7.32 1.80 5.47
CA LEU A 23 -6.35 0.90 6.10
C LEU A 23 -6.43 0.89 7.64
N GLU A 24 -7.18 1.79 8.26
CA GLU A 24 -7.53 1.69 9.68
C GLU A 24 -8.28 0.39 10.00
N ALA A 25 -9.08 -0.12 9.04
CA ALA A 25 -9.81 -1.39 9.20
C ALA A 25 -8.88 -2.59 9.46
N VAL A 26 -7.63 -2.49 9.02
CA VAL A 26 -6.57 -3.49 9.24
C VAL A 26 -5.43 -2.97 10.12
N ARG A 27 -5.66 -1.84 10.82
CA ARG A 27 -4.69 -1.17 11.71
C ARG A 27 -3.35 -0.86 11.04
N PHE A 28 -3.36 -0.57 9.74
CA PHE A 28 -2.16 -0.35 8.92
C PHE A 28 -2.15 1.00 8.19
N ASN A 29 -3.02 1.92 8.59
CA ASN A 29 -3.05 3.28 8.07
C ASN A 29 -1.72 4.00 8.33
N ASP A 30 -1.24 4.75 7.35
CA ASP A 30 -0.03 5.61 7.43
C ASP A 30 1.24 4.88 7.89
N ARG A 31 1.30 3.56 7.61
CA ARG A 31 2.43 2.70 8.01
C ARG A 31 3.23 2.16 6.84
N ALA A 32 2.63 2.03 5.65
CA ALA A 32 3.27 1.35 4.55
C ALA A 32 4.53 2.10 4.07
N MET A 33 5.66 1.38 4.02
CA MET A 33 6.96 1.86 3.55
C MET A 33 7.50 1.04 2.36
N SER A 34 7.03 -0.20 2.20
CA SER A 34 7.29 -1.02 1.01
C SER A 34 6.13 -1.98 0.74
N MET A 35 6.06 -2.53 -0.48
CA MET A 35 4.98 -3.44 -0.86
C MET A 35 5.44 -4.54 -1.82
N THR A 36 4.85 -5.73 -1.69
CA THR A 36 4.96 -6.80 -2.67
C THR A 36 3.64 -7.05 -3.37
N VAL A 37 3.69 -7.26 -4.68
CA VAL A 37 2.53 -7.62 -5.49
C VAL A 37 2.47 -9.14 -5.56
N ASN A 38 1.46 -9.70 -4.91
CA ASN A 38 1.17 -11.13 -4.96
C ASN A 38 0.03 -11.33 -5.96
N GLY A 39 0.28 -12.04 -7.07
CA GLY A 39 -0.72 -12.31 -8.11
C GLY A 39 -0.45 -11.61 -9.45
N ARG A 40 -1.45 -11.62 -10.34
CA ARG A 40 -1.35 -11.03 -11.70
C ARG A 40 -1.82 -9.59 -11.80
N ASN A 41 -2.62 -9.12 -10.85
CA ASN A 41 -3.25 -7.80 -10.91
C ASN A 41 -2.41 -6.78 -10.13
N GLY A 42 -2.36 -5.57 -10.64
CA GLY A 42 -1.73 -4.46 -9.95
C GLY A 42 -2.62 -3.86 -8.87
N TRP A 43 -2.05 -2.93 -8.13
CA TRP A 43 -2.69 -2.18 -7.06
C TRP A 43 -2.53 -0.68 -7.25
N VAL A 44 -3.59 0.07 -6.95
CA VAL A 44 -3.53 1.52 -6.75
C VAL A 44 -3.47 1.78 -5.26
N LEU A 45 -2.45 2.53 -4.81
CA LEU A 45 -2.31 3.03 -3.44
C LEU A 45 -2.58 4.53 -3.41
N CYS A 46 -3.35 4.98 -2.43
CA CYS A 46 -3.71 6.39 -2.27
C CYS A 46 -3.38 6.93 -0.88
N GLU A 47 -2.99 8.20 -0.83
CA GLU A 47 -2.59 8.91 0.39
C GLU A 47 -3.75 9.14 1.38
N HIS A 48 -5.00 9.16 0.91
CA HIS A 48 -6.15 9.27 1.80
C HIS A 48 -7.05 8.04 1.70
N ALA A 49 -7.88 7.85 2.73
CA ALA A 49 -8.97 6.89 2.68
C ALA A 49 -9.89 7.22 1.50
N SER A 50 -10.77 6.29 1.13
CA SER A 50 -11.73 6.49 0.04
C SER A 50 -11.12 6.61 -1.36
N PHE A 51 -9.89 6.12 -1.55
CA PHE A 51 -9.12 6.28 -2.79
C PHE A 51 -8.89 7.74 -3.17
N GLY A 52 -8.75 8.61 -2.17
CA GLY A 52 -8.57 10.06 -2.34
C GLY A 52 -7.12 10.53 -2.24
N GLY A 53 -6.92 11.82 -2.51
CA GLY A 53 -5.59 12.43 -2.47
C GLY A 53 -4.71 11.98 -3.64
N ARG A 54 -3.39 11.91 -3.41
CA ARG A 54 -2.47 11.42 -4.42
C ARG A 54 -2.51 9.88 -4.48
N CYS A 55 -2.70 9.36 -5.68
CA CYS A 55 -2.68 7.91 -5.93
C CYS A 55 -1.53 7.54 -6.88
N GLN A 56 -0.96 6.35 -6.68
CA GLN A 56 0.04 5.75 -7.57
C GLN A 56 -0.33 4.31 -7.86
N GLN A 57 0.03 3.87 -9.06
CA GLN A 57 -0.29 2.57 -9.59
C GLN A 57 0.95 1.68 -9.63
N PHE A 58 0.84 0.45 -9.12
CA PHE A 58 1.95 -0.49 -8.99
C PHE A 58 1.54 -1.87 -9.49
N ASP A 59 2.34 -2.45 -10.38
CA ASP A 59 2.23 -3.81 -10.92
C ASP A 59 3.37 -4.73 -10.45
N ARG A 60 4.32 -4.20 -9.69
CA ARG A 60 5.53 -4.88 -9.23
C ARG A 60 5.87 -4.52 -7.78
N ASN A 61 6.81 -5.26 -7.21
CA ASN A 61 7.30 -4.99 -5.86
C ASN A 61 7.97 -3.61 -5.80
N VAL A 62 7.69 -2.88 -4.71
CA VAL A 62 8.27 -1.55 -4.44
C VAL A 62 8.98 -1.61 -3.10
N SER A 63 10.32 -1.58 -3.12
CA SER A 63 11.15 -1.67 -1.92
C SER A 63 11.15 -0.41 -1.07
N ASN A 64 10.75 0.75 -1.61
CA ASN A 64 10.64 1.99 -0.85
C ASN A 64 9.58 2.93 -1.45
N LEU A 65 8.44 3.07 -0.77
CA LEU A 65 7.32 3.93 -1.18
C LEU A 65 7.65 5.43 -1.07
N ASN A 66 8.70 5.84 -0.36
CA ASN A 66 9.12 7.25 -0.33
C ASN A 66 9.54 7.76 -1.72
N GLN A 67 10.06 6.89 -2.58
CA GLN A 67 10.40 7.24 -3.97
C GLN A 67 9.17 7.67 -4.79
N TRP A 68 7.97 7.32 -4.31
CA TRP A 68 6.69 7.65 -4.91
C TRP A 68 5.88 8.62 -4.05
N GLY A 69 6.49 9.14 -2.97
CA GLY A 69 5.84 10.03 -2.00
C GLY A 69 4.75 9.38 -1.14
N LEU A 70 4.67 8.05 -1.12
CA LEU A 70 3.62 7.32 -0.39
C LEU A 70 4.10 6.68 0.92
N GLY A 71 5.38 6.79 1.26
CA GLY A 71 5.91 6.26 2.52
C GLY A 71 5.20 6.87 3.73
N ASN A 72 4.71 6.02 4.64
CA ASN A 72 3.95 6.39 5.84
C ASN A 72 2.73 7.28 5.57
N ARG A 73 2.12 7.14 4.39
CA ARG A 73 1.00 7.99 3.97
C ARG A 73 -0.14 7.22 3.33
N VAL A 74 0.04 5.92 3.07
CA VAL A 74 -1.01 5.15 2.40
C VAL A 74 -2.16 4.94 3.38
N SER A 75 -3.37 5.31 2.95
CA SER A 75 -4.60 5.09 3.73
C SER A 75 -5.66 4.28 2.99
N SER A 76 -5.52 4.06 1.68
CA SER A 76 -6.39 3.14 0.93
C SER A 76 -5.69 2.44 -0.24
N ALA A 77 -6.22 1.28 -0.62
CA ALA A 77 -5.66 0.44 -1.67
C ALA A 77 -6.76 -0.30 -2.44
N ARG A 78 -6.65 -0.37 -3.77
CA ARG A 78 -7.58 -1.15 -4.62
C ARG A 78 -6.87 -1.86 -5.75
N ARG A 79 -7.47 -2.92 -6.27
CA ARG A 79 -7.01 -3.63 -7.47
C ARG A 79 -7.34 -2.82 -8.73
N TYR A 80 -6.59 -3.06 -9.80
CA TYR A 80 -6.93 -2.60 -11.16
C TYR A 80 -6.54 -3.65 -12.20
#